data_AF-A0A7V4IHG7-F1
#
_entry.id   AF-A0A7V4IHG7-F1
#
_cell.length_a   1.000
_cell.length_b   1.000
_cell.length_c   1.000
_cell.angle_alpha   90.00
_cell.angle_beta   90.00
_cell.angle_gamma   90.00
#
_symmetry.space_group_name_H-M   'P 1'
#
loop_
_entity.id
_entity.type
_entity.pdbx_description
1 polymer ?
#
loop_
_entity_poly.entity_id
_entity_poly.type
_entity_poly.pdbx_seq_one_letter_code
_entity_poly.pdbx_strand_id
1 'polypeptide(L)'
;MSSQPEPFVAGAFLLLLIALAAVVGLALFAFWLWMLVHAATNPGLEQGEKIAWVLIMIFVSLLGSIVYFFIGRPKARLPRKT
;
A
#
# COMPACT_ATOMS: atom_id res chain seq x y z
N MET A 1 -4.01 18.81 -42.56
CA MET A 1 -4.79 17.56 -42.43
C MET A 1 -4.59 17.04 -41.02
N SER A 2 -5.53 17.28 -40.11
CA SER A 2 -5.54 16.65 -38.78
C SER A 2 -6.23 15.31 -38.92
N SER A 3 -5.45 14.22 -38.86
CA SER A 3 -5.99 12.86 -38.74
C SER A 3 -6.62 12.73 -37.36
N GLN A 4 -7.94 12.96 -37.29
CA GLN A 4 -8.71 12.68 -36.07
C GLN A 4 -8.59 11.18 -35.78
N PRO A 5 -8.31 10.78 -34.52
CA PRO A 5 -8.27 9.37 -34.19
C PRO A 5 -9.65 8.76 -34.45
N GLU A 6 -9.68 7.63 -35.16
CA GLU A 6 -10.91 6.88 -35.40
C GLU A 6 -11.56 6.53 -34.05
N PRO A 7 -12.90 6.64 -33.91
CA PRO A 7 -13.60 6.49 -32.62
C PRO A 7 -13.32 5.15 -31.94
N PHE A 8 -13.06 4.10 -32.72
CA PHE A 8 -12.66 2.79 -32.22
C PHE A 8 -11.30 2.83 -31.49
N VAL A 9 -10.30 3.54 -32.04
CA VAL A 9 -8.96 3.66 -31.45
C VAL A 9 -9.03 4.43 -30.14
N ALA A 10 -9.82 5.51 -30.10
CA ALA A 10 -10.05 6.27 -28.87
C ALA A 10 -10.70 5.42 -27.78
N GLY A 11 -11.70 4.61 -28.13
CA GLY A 11 -12.36 3.67 -27.21
C GLY A 11 -11.42 2.60 -26.66
N ALA A 12 -10.62 1.97 -27.53
CA ALA A 12 -9.64 0.96 -27.13
C ALA A 12 -8.55 1.55 -26.21
N PHE A 13 -8.07 2.76 -26.52
CA PHE A 13 -7.12 3.47 -25.68
C PHE A 13 -7.69 3.77 -24.28
N LEU A 14 -8.93 4.26 -24.20
CA LEU A 14 -9.59 4.50 -22.91
C LEU A 14 -9.75 3.21 -22.10
N LEU A 15 -10.18 2.11 -22.73
CA LEU A 15 -10.30 0.81 -22.07
C LEU A 15 -8.96 0.31 -21.53
N LEU A 16 -7.88 0.47 -22.31
CA LEU A 16 -6.53 0.13 -21.88
C LEU A 16 -6.09 0.95 -20.67
N LEU A 17 -6.35 2.26 -20.67
CA LEU A 17 -6.04 3.12 -19.51
C LEU A 17 -6.83 2.72 -18.27
N ILE A 18 -8.11 2.40 -18.40
CA ILE A 18 -8.96 1.93 -17.29
C ILE A 18 -8.43 0.59 -16.75
N ALA A 19 -8.11 -0.35 -17.63
CA ALA A 19 -7.56 -1.64 -17.24
C ALA A 19 -6.22 -1.48 -16.49
N LEU A 20 -5.33 -0.63 -17.00
CA LEU A 20 -4.06 -0.32 -16.34
C LEU A 20 -4.29 0.31 -14.95
N ALA A 21 -5.17 1.31 -14.87
CA ALA A 21 -5.51 1.95 -13.61
C ALA A 21 -6.11 0.96 -12.59
N ALA A 22 -6.95 0.03 -13.05
CA ALA A 22 -7.53 -1.01 -12.20
C ALA A 22 -6.47 -1.97 -11.65
N VAL A 23 -5.52 -2.42 -12.50
CA VAL A 23 -4.41 -3.29 -12.08
C VAL A 23 -3.53 -2.57 -11.06
N VAL A 24 -3.17 -1.30 -11.32
CA VAL A 24 -2.38 -0.49 -10.40
C VAL A 24 -3.12 -0.29 -9.08
N GLY A 25 -4.40 0.08 -9.12
CA GLY A 25 -5.23 0.25 -7.93
C GLY A 25 -5.31 -1.03 -7.09
N LEU A 26 -5.49 -2.18 -7.73
CA LEU A 26 -5.52 -3.48 -7.06
C LEU A 26 -4.17 -3.83 -6.43
N ALA A 27 -3.06 -3.56 -7.12
CA ALA A 27 -1.72 -3.78 -6.58
C ALA A 27 -1.44 -2.90 -5.35
N LEU A 28 -1.83 -1.62 -5.39
CA LEU A 28 -1.71 -0.70 -4.24
C LEU A 28 -2.59 -1.15 -3.07
N PHE A 29 -3.82 -1.59 -3.35
CA PHE A 29 -4.71 -2.12 -2.32
C PHE A 29 -4.18 -3.41 -1.69
N ALA A 30 -3.68 -4.35 -2.49
CA ALA A 30 -3.04 -5.57 -2.01
C ALA A 30 -1.79 -5.26 -1.17
N PHE A 31 -0.96 -4.30 -1.60
CA PHE A 31 0.18 -3.83 -0.82
C PHE A 31 -0.26 -3.25 0.52
N TRP A 32 -1.29 -2.42 0.55
CA TRP A 32 -1.83 -1.85 1.79
C TRP A 32 -2.31 -2.93 2.77
N LEU A 33 -3.09 -3.91 2.30
CA LEU A 33 -3.52 -5.06 3.10
C LEU A 33 -2.33 -5.89 3.62
N TRP A 34 -1.34 -6.12 2.76
CA TRP A 34 -0.13 -6.85 3.16
C TRP A 34 0.62 -6.16 4.29
N MET A 35 0.74 -4.83 4.26
CA MET A 35 1.38 -4.06 5.33
C MET A 35 0.59 -4.11 6.65
N LEU A 36 -0.75 -4.13 6.60
CA LEU A 36 -1.60 -4.35 7.77
C LEU A 36 -1.33 -5.72 8.43
N VAL A 37 -1.31 -6.78 7.61
CA VAL A 37 -1.01 -8.14 8.09
C VAL A 37 0.40 -8.21 8.66
N HIS A 38 1.38 -7.59 8.00
CA HIS A 38 2.76 -7.54 8.48
C HIS A 38 2.85 -6.84 9.84
N ALA A 39 2.23 -5.66 10.01
CA ALA A 39 2.21 -4.95 11.29
C ALA A 39 1.56 -5.76 12.41
N ALA A 40 0.43 -6.41 12.14
CA ALA A 40 -0.28 -7.22 13.13
C ALA A 40 0.53 -8.47 13.58
N THR A 41 1.22 -9.10 12.63
CA THR A 41 1.98 -10.35 12.86
C THR A 41 3.43 -10.14 13.28
N ASN A 42 3.95 -8.90 13.24
CA ASN A 42 5.33 -8.62 13.58
C ASN A 42 5.62 -8.91 15.07
N PRO A 43 6.46 -9.90 15.42
CA PRO A 43 6.76 -10.21 16.82
C PRO A 43 7.66 -9.16 17.49
N GLY A 44 8.32 -8.29 16.73
CA GLY A 44 9.17 -7.23 17.25
C GLY A 44 8.43 -5.98 17.75
N LEU A 45 7.13 -5.88 17.46
CA LEU A 45 6.27 -4.80 17.91
C LEU A 45 5.53 -5.19 19.19
N GLU A 46 5.50 -4.28 20.16
CA GLU A 46 4.66 -4.41 21.34
C GLU A 46 3.18 -4.32 20.96
N GLN A 47 2.28 -4.89 21.76
CA GLN A 47 0.85 -4.95 21.44
C GLN A 47 0.24 -3.57 21.21
N GLY A 48 0.64 -2.55 21.99
CA GLY A 48 0.22 -1.16 21.78
C GLY A 48 0.73 -0.57 20.46
N GLU A 49 1.97 -0.86 20.07
CA GLU A 49 2.56 -0.39 18.81
C GLU A 49 1.85 -0.99 17.60
N LYS A 50 1.48 -2.28 17.66
CA LYS A 50 0.70 -2.94 16.61
C LYS A 50 -0.64 -2.24 16.38
N ILE A 51 -1.37 -1.99 17.46
CA ILE A 51 -2.69 -1.33 17.41
C ILE A 51 -2.55 0.07 16.83
N ALA A 52 -1.54 0.84 17.27
CA ALA A 52 -1.27 2.18 16.75
C ALA A 52 -0.98 2.17 15.24
N TRP A 53 -0.14 1.24 14.76
CA TRP A 53 0.17 1.13 13.33
C TRP A 53 -1.04 0.72 12.49
N VAL A 54 -1.86 -0.22 12.97
CA VAL A 54 -3.11 -0.60 12.30
C VAL A 54 -4.08 0.57 12.22
N LEU A 55 -4.25 1.34 13.31
CA LEU A 55 -5.08 2.55 13.33
C LEU A 55 -4.58 3.58 12.31
N ILE A 56 -3.28 3.87 12.28
CA ILE A 56 -2.68 4.80 11.31
C ILE A 56 -2.92 4.31 9.87
N MET A 57 -2.74 3.02 9.58
CA MET A 57 -2.99 2.47 8.24
C MET A 57 -4.45 2.55 7.83
N ILE A 58 -5.40 2.44 8.77
CA ILE A 58 -6.83 2.57 8.47
C ILE A 58 -7.19 4.04 8.19
N PHE A 59 -6.78 4.98 9.05
CA PHE A 59 -7.13 6.40 8.89
C PHE A 59 -6.36 7.11 7.78
N VAL A 60 -5.11 6.70 7.53
CA VAL A 60 -4.21 7.34 6.54
C VAL A 60 -4.07 6.50 5.26
N SER A 61 -4.68 5.30 5.22
CA SER A 61 -4.70 4.42 4.05
C SER A 61 -3.28 4.14 3.51
N LEU A 62 -3.05 4.36 2.21
CA LEU A 62 -1.78 4.07 1.55
C LEU A 62 -0.58 4.84 2.13
N LEU A 63 -0.80 6.07 2.60
CA LEU A 63 0.28 6.82 3.25
C LEU A 63 0.72 6.14 4.55
N GLY A 64 -0.23 5.59 5.31
CA GLY A 64 0.05 4.84 6.52
C GLY A 64 0.90 3.60 6.27
N SER A 65 0.65 2.87 5.16
CA SER A 65 1.44 1.69 4.80
C SER A 65 2.86 2.05 4.36
N ILE A 66 3.03 3.15 3.62
CA ILE A 66 4.35 3.66 3.23
C ILE A 66 5.16 4.10 4.47
N VAL A 67 4.55 4.88 5.37
CA VAL A 67 5.21 5.34 6.60
C VAL A 67 5.65 4.17 7.46
N TYR A 68 4.79 3.16 7.62
CA TYR A 68 5.15 1.94 8.34
C TYR A 68 6.30 1.17 7.69
N PHE A 69 6.33 1.06 6.36
CA PHE A 69 7.40 0.36 5.64
C PHE A 69 8.80 0.94 5.94
N PHE A 70 8.89 2.27 6.06
CA PHE A 70 10.14 2.98 6.33
C PHE A 70 10.47 3.11 7.83
N ILE A 71 9.48 3.42 8.67
CA ILE A 71 9.70 3.81 10.08
C ILE A 71 9.29 2.71 11.06
N GLY A 72 8.27 1.92 10.74
CA GLY A 72 7.65 0.96 11.63
C GLY A 72 8.42 -0.33 11.84
N ARG A 73 9.62 -0.48 11.25
CA ARG A 73 10.49 -1.63 11.53
C ARG A 73 11.13 -1.42 12.91
N PRO A 74 10.79 -2.24 13.92
CA PRO A 74 11.41 -2.12 15.23
C PRO A 74 12.92 -2.35 15.07
N LYS A 75 13.73 -1.37 15.49
CA LYS A 75 15.16 -1.57 15.67
C LYS A 75 15.32 -2.68 16.69
N ALA A 76 15.99 -3.77 16.32
CA ALA A 76 16.18 -4.94 17.17
C ALA A 76 16.47 -4.50 18.61
N ARG A 77 15.53 -4.75 19.53
CA ARG A 77 15.76 -4.51 20.95
C ARG A 77 16.86 -5.49 21.33
N LEU A 78 18.09 -4.98 21.45
CA LEU A 78 19.21 -5.78 21.92
C LEU A 78 18.79 -6.43 23.25
N PRO A 79 19.03 -7.74 23.42
CA PRO A 79 18.65 -8.42 24.65
C PRO A 79 19.27 -7.68 25.84
N ARG A 80 18.41 -7.19 26.73
CA ARG A 80 18.83 -6.58 28.00
C ARG A 80 19.50 -7.69 28.80
N LYS A 81 20.84 -7.73 28.82
CA LYS A 81 21.59 -8.58 29.74
C LYS A 81 21.23 -8.14 31.17
N THR A 82 20.42 -8.93 31.83
CA THR A 82 20.29 -8.95 33.30
C THR A 82 21.40 -9.80 33.88
#